data_AF-A0A924CZN8-F1
#
_entry.id   AF-A0A924CZN8-F1
#
_cell.length_a   1.000
_cell.length_b   1.000
_cell.length_c   1.000
_cell.angle_alpha   90.00
_cell.angle_beta   90.00
_cell.angle_gamma   90.00
#
_symmetry.space_group_name_H-M   'P 1'
#
loop_
_entity.id
_entity.type
_entity.pdbx_description
1 polymer ?
#
loop_
_entity_poly.entity_id
_entity_poly.type
_entity_poly.pdbx_seq_one_letter_code
_entity_poly.pdbx_strand_id
1 'polypeptide(L)'
;MSRIPTPASIDAAPEASRPLLEAVNKQIGSVPNMFRLIANSPAALEGYLGLNGALAKGTLPAAARERIALAVAEVNGCGYCLAEHTFMGSNLARLDAAEIAANRHGTSNDAKAAVAVGFAAKVARQRSRLPPPVS
;
A
#
# COMPACT_ATOMS: atom_id res chain seq x y z
N MET A 1 -2.44 18.46 10.33
CA MET A 1 -3.64 18.39 9.47
C MET A 1 -3.21 18.21 8.02
N SER A 2 -3.98 17.49 7.20
CA SER A 2 -3.69 17.34 5.76
C SER A 2 -3.69 18.70 5.06
N ARG A 3 -2.75 18.91 4.13
CA ARG A 3 -2.70 20.12 3.29
C ARG A 3 -3.64 20.06 2.08
N ILE A 4 -4.09 18.85 1.73
CA ILE A 4 -5.03 18.61 0.63
C ILE A 4 -6.37 18.21 1.27
N PRO A 5 -7.49 18.84 0.89
CA PRO A 5 -8.80 18.47 1.42
C PRO A 5 -9.12 17.02 1.06
N THR A 6 -9.74 16.29 1.98
CA THR A 6 -10.26 14.94 1.67
C THR A 6 -11.77 15.06 1.49
N PRO A 7 -12.32 14.91 0.28
CA PRO A 7 -13.76 14.92 0.02
C PRO A 7 -14.48 13.98 0.99
N ALA A 8 -15.55 14.43 1.64
CA ALA A 8 -16.23 13.66 2.69
C ALA A 8 -16.91 12.38 2.17
N SER A 9 -17.31 12.37 0.90
CA SER A 9 -18.00 11.28 0.20
C SER A 9 -17.61 11.26 -1.28
N ILE A 10 -18.11 10.29 -2.04
CA ILE A 10 -17.98 10.26 -3.51
C ILE A 10 -18.63 11.51 -4.12
N ASP A 11 -19.84 11.88 -3.68
CA ASP A 11 -20.56 13.06 -4.18
C ASP A 11 -19.83 14.38 -3.91
N ALA A 12 -19.05 14.45 -2.83
CA ALA A 12 -18.24 15.61 -2.51
C ALA A 12 -16.95 15.71 -3.34
N ALA A 13 -16.58 14.67 -4.10
CA ALA A 13 -15.40 14.66 -4.96
C ALA A 13 -15.69 15.36 -6.31
N PRO A 14 -14.65 15.82 -7.03
CA PRO A 14 -14.79 16.31 -8.40
C PRO A 14 -15.57 15.33 -9.27
N GLU A 15 -16.50 15.83 -10.08
CA GLU A 15 -17.43 15.02 -10.87
C GLU A 15 -16.70 13.95 -11.71
N ALA A 16 -15.61 14.35 -12.38
CA ALA A 16 -14.78 13.45 -13.20
C ALA A 16 -14.09 12.32 -12.41
N SER A 17 -13.92 12.46 -11.08
CA SER A 17 -13.33 11.42 -10.23
C SER A 17 -14.36 10.44 -9.67
N ARG A 18 -15.65 10.79 -9.65
CA ARG A 18 -16.69 9.98 -8.99
C ARG A 18 -16.82 8.56 -9.56
N PRO A 19 -16.83 8.34 -10.90
CA PRO A 19 -16.91 6.99 -11.46
C PRO A 19 -15.74 6.09 -11.03
N LEU A 20 -14.54 6.66 -10.89
CA LEU A 20 -13.36 5.94 -10.40
C LEU A 20 -13.51 5.55 -8.93
N LEU A 21 -14.05 6.44 -8.09
CA LEU A 21 -14.32 6.13 -6.67
C LEU A 21 -15.45 5.11 -6.50
N GLU A 22 -16.47 5.14 -7.34
CA GLU A 22 -17.53 4.13 -7.37
C GLU A 22 -16.96 2.75 -7.75
N ALA A 23 -16.05 2.70 -8.72
CA ALA A 23 -15.37 1.46 -9.10
C ALA A 23 -14.55 0.88 -7.92
N VAL A 24 -13.83 1.74 -7.19
CA VAL A 24 -13.15 1.35 -5.94
C VAL A 24 -14.16 0.79 -4.94
N ASN A 25 -15.23 1.52 -4.65
CA ASN A 25 -16.26 1.08 -3.70
C ASN A 25 -16.86 -0.28 -4.08
N LYS A 26 -17.13 -0.51 -5.36
CA LYS A 26 -17.65 -1.78 -5.87
C LYS A 26 -16.67 -2.93 -5.69
N GLN A 27 -15.36 -2.67 -5.77
CA GLN A 27 -14.33 -3.70 -5.66
C GLN A 27 -13.99 -4.07 -4.22
N ILE A 28 -13.94 -3.10 -3.31
CA ILE A 28 -13.45 -3.31 -1.93
C ILE A 28 -14.49 -2.99 -0.84
N GLY A 29 -15.71 -2.58 -1.22
CA GLY A 29 -16.82 -2.30 -0.31
C GLY A 29 -16.74 -0.96 0.45
N SER A 30 -15.71 -0.15 0.17
CA SER A 30 -15.54 1.18 0.76
C SER A 30 -14.62 2.05 -0.10
N VAL A 31 -14.50 3.35 0.20
CA VAL A 31 -13.53 4.25 -0.43
C VAL A 31 -12.58 4.82 0.63
N PRO A 32 -11.39 4.19 0.83
CA PRO A 32 -10.36 4.68 1.73
C PRO A 32 -10.01 6.15 1.51
N ASN A 33 -9.56 6.81 2.58
CA ASN A 33 -9.27 8.25 2.57
C ASN A 33 -8.23 8.62 1.51
N MET A 34 -7.26 7.75 1.25
CA MET A 34 -6.23 7.97 0.21
C MET A 34 -6.86 8.15 -1.18
N PHE A 35 -7.80 7.28 -1.58
CA PHE A 35 -8.46 7.42 -2.88
C PHE A 35 -9.28 8.69 -2.96
N ARG A 36 -10.02 9.06 -1.90
CA ARG A 36 -10.76 10.33 -1.84
C ARG A 36 -9.81 11.53 -1.91
N LEU A 37 -8.69 11.50 -1.21
CA LEU A 37 -7.69 12.57 -1.24
C LEU A 37 -7.07 12.71 -2.63
N ILE A 38 -6.69 11.60 -3.28
CA ILE A 38 -6.14 11.63 -4.64
C ILE A 38 -7.21 12.11 -5.65
N ALA A 39 -8.49 11.83 -5.40
CA ALA A 39 -9.61 12.24 -6.25
C ALA A 39 -9.75 13.75 -6.47
N ASN A 40 -9.08 14.60 -5.68
CA ASN A 40 -8.95 16.02 -6.00
C ASN A 40 -8.34 16.25 -7.40
N SER A 41 -7.58 15.28 -7.93
CA SER A 41 -7.12 15.25 -9.31
C SER A 41 -7.58 13.95 -9.99
N PRO A 42 -8.56 14.02 -10.93
CA PRO A 42 -9.03 12.84 -11.66
C PRO A 42 -7.89 12.09 -12.36
N ALA A 43 -6.95 12.81 -12.99
CA ALA A 43 -5.80 12.21 -13.67
C ALA A 43 -4.86 11.48 -12.70
N ALA A 44 -4.62 12.04 -11.50
CA ALA A 44 -3.81 11.36 -10.49
C ALA A 44 -4.51 10.10 -9.97
N LEU A 45 -5.83 10.14 -9.78
CA LEU A 45 -6.60 8.99 -9.33
C LEU A 45 -6.60 7.87 -10.37
N GLU A 46 -6.80 8.21 -11.64
CA GLU A 46 -6.73 7.26 -12.75
C GLU A 46 -5.35 6.58 -12.81
N GLY A 47 -4.27 7.36 -12.77
CA GLY A 47 -2.91 6.83 -12.79
C GLY A 47 -2.61 5.91 -11.59
N TYR A 48 -3.04 6.32 -10.39
CA TYR A 48 -2.84 5.54 -9.17
C TYR A 48 -3.60 4.19 -9.22
N LEU A 49 -4.87 4.22 -9.65
CA LEU A 49 -5.68 3.00 -9.79
C LEU A 49 -5.15 2.09 -10.90
N GLY A 50 -4.72 2.66 -12.03
CA GLY A 50 -4.09 1.91 -13.11
C GLY A 50 -2.84 1.17 -12.64
N LEU A 51 -1.96 1.83 -11.89
CA LEU A 51 -0.77 1.21 -11.32
C LEU A 51 -1.13 0.08 -10.34
N ASN A 52 -2.05 0.33 -9.41
CA ASN A 52 -2.50 -0.68 -8.45
C ASN A 52 -3.11 -1.90 -9.14
N GLY A 53 -3.96 -1.68 -10.14
CA GLY A 53 -4.58 -2.75 -10.94
C GLY A 53 -3.56 -3.57 -11.74
N ALA A 54 -2.53 -2.92 -12.28
CA ALA A 54 -1.43 -3.61 -12.97
C ALA A 54 -0.60 -4.46 -12.01
N LEU A 55 -0.18 -3.91 -10.86
CA LEU A 55 0.60 -4.62 -9.85
C LEU A 55 -0.17 -5.78 -9.22
N ALA A 56 -1.51 -5.69 -9.13
CA ALA A 56 -2.36 -6.78 -8.67
C ALA A 56 -2.32 -8.03 -9.56
N LYS A 57 -1.93 -7.89 -10.83
CA LYS A 57 -1.76 -9.00 -11.79
C LYS A 57 -0.33 -9.55 -11.80
N GLY A 58 0.56 -9.01 -10.97
CA GLY A 58 1.95 -9.46 -10.85
C GLY A 58 2.07 -10.83 -10.18
N THR A 59 3.30 -11.34 -10.12
CA THR A 59 3.60 -12.68 -9.58
C THR A 59 3.65 -12.75 -8.05
N LEU A 60 3.67 -11.59 -7.37
CA LEU A 60 3.70 -11.54 -5.91
C LEU A 60 2.29 -11.76 -5.33
N PRO A 61 2.09 -12.78 -4.47
CA PRO A 61 0.81 -13.01 -3.83
C PRO A 61 0.45 -11.84 -2.92
N ALA A 62 -0.85 -11.63 -2.66
CA ALA A 62 -1.35 -10.52 -1.85
C ALA A 62 -0.64 -10.41 -0.49
N ALA A 63 -0.47 -11.53 0.21
CA ALA A 63 0.25 -11.54 1.49
C ALA A 63 1.70 -11.05 1.37
N ALA A 64 2.42 -11.41 0.31
CA ALA A 64 3.79 -10.90 0.11
C ALA A 64 3.80 -9.38 -0.16
N ARG A 65 2.80 -8.87 -0.89
CA ARG A 65 2.65 -7.43 -1.15
C ARG A 65 2.36 -6.65 0.13
N GLU A 66 1.49 -7.15 1.01
CA GLU A 66 1.22 -6.50 2.31
C GLU A 66 2.45 -6.50 3.23
N ARG A 67 3.19 -7.61 3.31
CA ARG A 67 4.45 -7.66 4.09
C ARG A 67 5.46 -6.62 3.62
N ILE A 68 5.63 -6.48 2.31
CA ILE A 68 6.52 -5.48 1.71
C ILE A 68 6.02 -4.06 2.01
N ALA A 69 4.71 -3.82 1.86
CA ALA A 69 4.12 -2.51 2.08
C ALA A 69 4.28 -2.05 3.54
N LEU A 70 4.10 -2.95 4.52
CA LEU A 70 4.35 -2.67 5.94
C LEU A 70 5.80 -2.22 6.20
N ALA A 71 6.79 -2.92 5.63
CA ALA A 71 8.20 -2.54 5.79
C ALA A 71 8.52 -1.18 5.16
N VAL A 72 8.02 -0.93 3.95
CA VAL A 72 8.24 0.35 3.25
C VAL A 72 7.52 1.49 3.97
N ALA A 73 6.31 1.25 4.47
CA ALA A 73 5.56 2.22 5.27
C ALA A 73 6.30 2.60 6.55
N GLU A 74 6.90 1.63 7.26
CA GLU A 74 7.72 1.88 8.44
C GLU A 74 8.96 2.70 8.10
N VAL A 75 9.71 2.32 7.05
CA VAL A 75 10.91 3.05 6.60
C VAL A 75 10.59 4.51 6.24
N ASN A 76 9.44 4.74 5.62
CA ASN A 76 9.00 6.07 5.22
C ASN A 76 8.32 6.86 6.35
N GLY A 77 8.12 6.27 7.54
CA GLY A 77 7.39 6.90 8.64
C GLY A 77 5.92 7.22 8.31
N CYS A 78 5.30 6.46 7.40
CA CYS A 78 3.93 6.72 6.94
C CYS A 78 2.90 6.09 7.89
N GLY A 79 2.39 6.87 8.85
CA GLY A 79 1.37 6.40 9.80
C GLY A 79 0.06 5.93 9.16
N TYR A 80 -0.41 6.62 8.11
CA TYR A 80 -1.61 6.21 7.38
C TYR A 80 -1.42 4.86 6.67
N CYS A 81 -0.29 4.71 5.97
CA CYS A 81 0.05 3.48 5.25
C CYS A 81 0.21 2.31 6.22
N LEU A 82 0.83 2.52 7.38
CA LEU A 82 0.94 1.49 8.42
C LEU A 82 -0.43 1.04 8.92
N ALA A 83 -1.35 1.97 9.18
CA ALA A 83 -2.70 1.62 9.61
C ALA A 83 -3.47 0.84 8.53
N GLU A 84 -3.44 1.32 7.29
CA GLU A 84 -4.13 0.69 6.16
C GLU A 84 -3.58 -0.71 5.84
N HIS A 85 -2.26 -0.85 5.73
CA HIS A 85 -1.62 -2.14 5.45
C HIS A 85 -1.65 -3.11 6.63
N THR A 86 -1.74 -2.62 7.88
CA THR A 86 -2.04 -3.48 9.04
C THR A 86 -3.45 -4.05 8.90
N PHE A 87 -4.44 -3.22 8.59
CA PHE A 87 -5.82 -3.67 8.39
C PHE A 87 -5.94 -4.67 7.24
N MET A 88 -5.37 -4.37 6.07
CA MET A 88 -5.38 -5.28 4.92
C MET A 88 -4.58 -6.56 5.19
N GLY A 89 -3.42 -6.43 5.83
CA GLY A 89 -2.58 -7.55 6.28
C GLY A 89 -3.36 -8.53 7.15
N SER A 90 -4.04 -8.06 8.20
CA SER A 90 -4.81 -8.91 9.10
C SER A 90 -6.09 -9.47 8.47
N ASN A 91 -6.86 -8.64 7.75
CA ASN A 91 -8.22 -9.01 7.34
C ASN A 91 -8.26 -9.74 6.00
N LEU A 92 -7.39 -9.36 5.06
CA LEU A 92 -7.38 -9.91 3.70
C LEU A 92 -6.26 -10.94 3.51
N ALA A 93 -5.06 -10.64 4.01
CA ALA A 93 -3.91 -11.54 3.90
C ALA A 93 -3.75 -12.51 5.09
N ARG A 94 -4.59 -12.38 6.13
CA ARG A 94 -4.60 -13.24 7.34
C ARG A 94 -3.25 -13.31 8.06
N LEU A 95 -2.51 -12.19 8.05
CA LEU A 95 -1.28 -12.05 8.84
C LEU A 95 -1.63 -11.81 10.31
N ASP A 96 -1.00 -12.56 11.20
CA ASP A 96 -1.13 -12.32 12.63
C ASP A 96 -0.32 -11.09 13.10
N ALA A 97 -0.54 -10.70 14.35
CA ALA A 97 0.10 -9.51 14.92
C ALA A 97 1.63 -9.65 15.01
N ALA A 98 2.16 -10.86 15.22
CA ALA A 98 3.59 -11.10 15.33
C ALA A 98 4.26 -10.95 13.95
N GLU A 99 3.63 -11.49 12.90
CA GLU A 99 4.08 -11.35 11.52
C GLU A 99 4.06 -9.88 11.07
N ILE A 100 2.99 -9.13 11.38
CA ILE A 100 2.91 -7.70 11.08
C ILE A 100 4.04 -6.92 11.79
N ALA A 101 4.27 -7.19 13.07
CA ALA A 101 5.37 -6.57 13.80
C ALA A 101 6.74 -6.90 13.19
N ALA A 102 6.95 -8.17 12.80
CA ALA A 102 8.15 -8.60 12.10
C ALA A 102 8.33 -7.87 10.75
N ASN A 103 7.26 -7.71 9.97
CA ASN A 103 7.32 -7.01 8.68
C ASN A 103 7.70 -5.54 8.83
N ARG A 104 7.16 -4.86 9.83
CA ARG A 104 7.53 -3.47 10.14
C ARG A 104 9.01 -3.35 10.49
N HIS A 105 9.59 -4.35 11.15
CA HIS A 105 11.02 -4.39 11.44
C HIS A 105 11.89 -4.79 10.22
N GLY A 106 11.27 -5.09 9.07
CA GLY A 106 11.96 -5.47 7.85
C GLY A 106 12.28 -6.96 7.75
N THR A 107 11.52 -7.82 8.44
CA THR A 107 11.69 -9.29 8.41
C THR A 107 10.33 -10.01 8.36
N SER A 108 10.31 -11.34 8.48
CA SER A 108 9.10 -12.17 8.49
C SER A 108 9.36 -13.46 9.25
N ASN A 109 8.31 -14.08 9.77
CA ASN A 109 8.35 -15.42 10.34
C ASN A 109 8.46 -16.51 9.24
N ASP A 110 8.17 -16.17 7.98
CA ASP A 110 8.44 -17.01 6.81
C ASP A 110 9.80 -16.65 6.19
N ALA A 111 10.67 -17.64 6.03
CA ALA A 111 12.04 -17.43 5.56
C ALA A 111 12.10 -16.81 4.16
N LYS A 112 11.20 -17.21 3.25
CA LYS A 112 11.16 -16.67 1.88
C LYS A 112 10.68 -15.22 1.88
N ALA A 113 9.63 -14.92 2.64
CA ALA A 113 9.13 -13.57 2.80
C ALA A 113 10.16 -12.66 3.50
N ALA A 114 10.91 -13.16 4.48
CA ALA A 114 11.92 -12.39 5.20
C ALA A 114 12.98 -11.81 4.24
N VAL A 115 13.39 -12.59 3.23
CA VAL A 115 14.30 -12.11 2.18
C VAL A 115 13.67 -10.97 1.37
N ALA A 116 12.42 -11.14 0.92
CA ALA A 116 11.73 -10.14 0.12
C ALA A 116 11.48 -8.83 0.89
N VAL A 117 11.03 -8.94 2.14
CA VAL A 117 10.75 -7.80 3.04
C VAL A 117 12.05 -7.07 3.38
N GLY A 118 13.10 -7.82 3.75
CA GLY A 118 14.41 -7.25 4.05
C GLY A 118 15.04 -6.55 2.84
N PHE A 119 14.89 -7.13 1.65
CA PHE A 119 15.31 -6.49 0.41
C PHE A 119 14.55 -5.18 0.14
N ALA A 120 13.21 -5.20 0.24
CA ALA A 120 12.39 -4.00 0.04
C ALA A 120 12.75 -2.88 1.03
N ALA A 121 12.97 -3.22 2.30
CA ALA A 121 13.41 -2.27 3.31
C ALA A 121 14.78 -1.66 2.99
N LYS A 122 15.73 -2.46 2.49
CA LYS A 122 17.04 -1.98 2.02
C LYS A 122 16.90 -1.05 0.81
N VAL A 123 16.09 -1.42 -0.19
CA VAL A 123 15.81 -0.58 -1.36
C VAL A 123 15.26 0.79 -0.92
N ALA A 124 14.29 0.80 -0.02
CA ALA A 124 13.68 2.03 0.48
C ALA A 124 14.70 2.90 1.26
N ARG A 125 15.48 2.30 2.17
CA ARG A 125 16.48 3.04 2.98
C ARG A 125 17.64 3.57 2.14
N GLN A 126 18.13 2.77 1.19
CA GLN A 126 19.34 3.06 0.42
C GLN A 126 19.04 3.72 -0.94
N ARG A 127 17.76 3.95 -1.26
CA ARG A 127 17.31 4.52 -2.55
C ARG A 127 17.92 3.75 -3.74
N SER A 128 17.82 2.42 -3.67
CA SER A 128 18.36 1.47 -4.66
C SER A 128 19.89 1.49 -4.84
N ARG A 129 20.66 2.12 -3.96
CA ARG A 129 22.13 2.02 -3.94
C ARG A 129 22.59 0.75 -3.23
N LEU A 130 22.23 -0.40 -3.80
CA LEU A 130 22.59 -1.70 -3.25
C LEU A 130 23.95 -2.15 -3.81
N PRO A 131 24.83 -2.76 -2.99
CA PRO A 131 26.01 -3.43 -3.52
C PRO A 131 25.58 -4.59 -4.44
N PRO A 132 26.41 -4.97 -5.43
CA PRO A 132 26.13 -6.12 -6.27
C PRO A 132 25.95 -7.38 -5.40
N PRO A 133 25.14 -8.36 -5.84
CA PRO A 133 25.00 -9.61 -5.11
C PRO A 133 26.38 -10.25 -4.94
N VAL A 134 26.74 -10.58 -3.71
CA VAL A 134 27.90 -11.42 -3.42
C VAL A 134 27.56 -12.83 -3.88
N SER A 135 28.20 -13.25 -4.97
CA SER A 135 28.29 -14.63 -5.46
C SER A 135 28.97 -15.54 -4.45
#